data_AF-A0A146M0V5-F1
#
_entry.id   AF-A0A146M0V5-F1
#
_cell.length_a   1.000
_cell.length_b   1.000
_cell.length_c   1.000
_cell.angle_alpha   90.00
_cell.angle_beta   90.00
_cell.angle_gamma   90.00
#
_symmetry.space_group_name_H-M   'P 1'
#
loop_
_entity.id
_entity.type
_entity.pdbx_description
1 polymer ?
#
loop_
_entity_poly.entity_id
_entity_poly.type
_entity_poly.pdbx_seq_one_letter_code
_entity_poly.pdbx_strand_id
1 'polypeptide(L)'
;YKYPAGFMDVISIEKTGENFRLIYDVKGRFAIHRITPEEAKYKLCKVKRVQKGPRGIPFIVTHDGRTIRYPDPAIKVHDTIQLEITTTKILDNIKFETGNLCMITGGRNLGRVGTVVNRERHPGSFDIVHIKDTNDHTFATRLHNVFIIGKGTKPYVSLPKGKGIK
;
A
#
# COMPACT_ATOMS: atom_id res chain seq x y z
N TYR A 1 15.20 18.08 10.68
CA TYR A 1 14.02 18.85 10.24
C TYR A 1 13.57 18.52 8.81
N LYS A 2 14.46 18.19 7.85
CA LYS A 2 14.07 17.76 6.48
C LYS A 2 14.02 16.24 6.30
N TYR A 3 13.28 15.53 7.14
CA TYR A 3 13.09 14.09 6.95
C TYR A 3 11.94 13.85 5.95
N PRO A 4 12.12 13.02 4.90
CA PRO A 4 11.07 12.75 3.94
C PRO A 4 10.07 11.73 4.50
N ALA A 5 8.92 12.20 4.97
CA ALA A 5 7.80 11.34 5.36
C ALA A 5 6.93 11.03 4.12
N GLY A 6 6.62 9.75 3.91
CA GLY A 6 6.00 9.27 2.68
C GLY A 6 4.62 8.64 2.88
N PHE A 7 4.09 8.12 1.79
CA PHE A 7 2.84 7.36 1.78
C PHE A 7 2.88 6.17 2.76
N MET A 8 1.81 5.98 3.53
CA MET A 8 1.65 4.96 4.58
C MET A 8 2.55 5.09 5.82
N ASP A 9 3.34 6.15 5.94
CA ASP A 9 4.08 6.41 7.17
C ASP A 9 3.16 6.85 8.31
N VAL A 10 3.49 6.42 9.52
CA VAL A 10 2.78 6.75 10.77
C VAL A 10 3.62 7.76 11.54
N ILE A 11 2.98 8.85 11.97
CA ILE A 11 3.56 9.94 12.75
C ILE A 11 2.83 9.97 14.09
N SER A 12 3.57 9.84 15.18
CA SER A 12 3.04 9.89 16.55
C SER A 12 3.59 11.11 17.28
N ILE A 13 2.72 11.85 17.96
CA ILE A 13 3.09 13.01 18.78
C ILE A 13 2.87 12.63 20.24
N GLU A 14 3.95 12.34 20.96
CA GLU A 14 3.88 11.84 22.36
C GLU A 14 3.19 12.82 23.30
N LYS A 15 3.42 14.13 23.13
CA LYS A 15 2.85 15.17 24.00
C LYS A 15 1.32 15.23 23.94
N THR A 16 0.73 14.96 22.78
CA THR A 16 -0.73 15.01 22.58
C THR A 16 -1.35 13.61 22.53
N GLY A 17 -0.54 12.56 22.46
CA GLY A 17 -0.99 11.19 22.26
C GLY A 17 -1.63 10.94 20.90
N GLU A 18 -1.46 11.86 19.94
CA GLU A 18 -2.11 11.79 18.63
C GLU A 18 -1.26 11.00 17.63
N ASN A 19 -1.94 10.18 16.83
CA ASN A 19 -1.33 9.38 15.78
C ASN A 19 -1.94 9.74 14.43
N PHE A 20 -1.08 9.88 13.44
CA PHE A 20 -1.45 10.25 12.08
C PHE A 20 -0.83 9.29 11.07
N ARG A 21 -1.55 9.00 9.99
CA ARG A 21 -1.02 8.32 8.82
C ARG A 21 -1.04 9.26 7.62
N LEU A 22 0.07 9.28 6.89
CA LEU A 22 0.15 9.99 5.62
C LEU A 22 -0.47 9.14 4.51
N ILE A 23 -1.50 9.67 3.88
CA ILE A 23 -2.25 9.01 2.81
C ILE A 23 -2.61 10.02 1.73
N TYR A 24 -2.90 9.59 0.50
CA TYR A 24 -3.30 10.52 -0.56
C TYR A 24 -4.79 10.84 -0.50
N ASP A 25 -5.14 12.10 -0.77
CA ASP A 25 -6.50 12.50 -1.13
C ASP A 25 -6.76 12.30 -2.64
N VAL A 26 -8.03 12.32 -3.06
CA VAL A 26 -8.45 12.17 -4.47
C VAL A 26 -7.99 13.32 -5.38
N LYS A 27 -7.46 14.41 -4.80
CA LYS A 27 -6.87 15.54 -5.52
C LYS A 27 -5.36 15.36 -5.70
N GLY A 28 -4.77 14.29 -5.16
CA GLY A 28 -3.36 13.96 -5.30
C GLY A 28 -2.43 14.58 -4.27
N ARG A 29 -2.97 15.09 -3.15
CA ARG A 29 -2.20 15.71 -2.07
C ARG A 29 -2.05 14.76 -0.90
N PHE A 30 -1.01 14.96 -0.08
CA PHE A 30 -0.93 14.26 1.20
C PHE A 30 -2.02 14.79 2.15
N ALA A 31 -2.84 13.88 2.64
CA ALA A 31 -3.76 14.07 3.73
C ALA A 31 -3.15 13.51 5.02
N ILE A 32 -3.24 14.29 6.09
CA ILE A 32 -2.86 13.86 7.44
C ILE A 32 -4.10 13.20 8.05
N HIS A 33 -4.15 11.87 8.04
CA HIS A 33 -5.29 11.12 8.54
C HIS A 33 -5.07 10.72 10.00
N ARG A 34 -5.95 11.16 10.91
CA ARG A 34 -5.90 10.76 12.32
C ARG A 34 -6.32 9.29 12.46
N ILE A 35 -5.51 8.50 13.16
CA ILE A 35 -5.69 7.05 13.33
C ILE A 35 -5.72 6.66 14.80
N THR A 36 -6.27 5.48 15.09
CA THR A 36 -6.30 4.95 16.46
C THR A 36 -4.92 4.45 16.89
N PRO A 37 -4.64 4.35 18.21
CA PRO A 37 -3.37 3.80 18.71
C PRO A 37 -3.13 2.36 18.27
N GLU A 38 -4.18 1.56 18.06
CA GLU A 38 -4.06 0.19 17.56
C GLU A 38 -3.60 0.16 16.10
N GLU A 39 -4.18 1.01 15.27
CA GLU A 39 -3.80 1.15 13.86
C GLU A 39 -2.40 1.76 13.70
N ALA A 40 -1.96 2.59 14.64
CA ALA A 40 -0.63 3.17 14.66
C ALA A 40 0.50 2.16 14.92
N LYS A 41 0.18 0.98 15.46
CA LYS A 41 1.20 -0.07 15.71
C LYS A 41 1.70 -0.73 14.42
N TYR A 42 0.94 -0.63 13.33
CA TYR A 42 1.32 -1.23 12.06
C TYR A 42 1.26 -0.24 10.90
N LYS A 43 1.93 -0.62 9.81
CA LYS A 43 1.84 0.07 8.52
C LYS A 43 1.83 -0.92 7.38
N LEU A 44 1.20 -0.52 6.28
CA LEU A 44 1.21 -1.30 5.05
C LEU A 44 2.44 -0.98 4.21
N CYS A 45 3.10 -2.03 3.71
CA CYS A 45 4.26 -1.89 2.86
C CYS A 45 4.10 -2.70 1.57
N LYS A 46 4.10 -2.04 0.41
CA LYS A 46 4.14 -2.75 -0.88
C LYS A 46 5.53 -3.33 -1.13
N VAL A 47 5.58 -4.59 -1.56
CA VAL A 47 6.79 -5.31 -1.96
C VAL A 47 7.22 -4.86 -3.36
N LYS A 48 8.43 -4.31 -3.46
CA LYS A 48 9.01 -3.81 -4.71
C LYS A 48 9.89 -4.85 -5.40
N ARG A 49 10.61 -5.66 -4.64
CA ARG A 49 11.47 -6.74 -5.16
C ARG A 49 11.56 -7.88 -4.15
N VAL A 50 11.71 -9.09 -4.67
CA VAL A 50 12.02 -10.31 -3.91
C VAL A 50 13.30 -10.86 -4.52
N GLN A 51 14.34 -11.04 -3.71
CA GLN A 51 15.66 -11.46 -4.16
C GLN A 51 16.31 -12.41 -3.13
N LYS A 52 17.31 -13.18 -3.57
CA LYS A 52 18.16 -13.97 -2.68
C LYS A 52 19.46 -13.22 -2.45
N GLY A 53 19.84 -13.05 -1.19
CA GLY A 53 21.07 -12.40 -0.78
C GLY A 53 22.24 -13.38 -0.66
N PRO A 54 23.37 -12.93 -0.10
CA PRO A 54 24.50 -13.79 0.20
C PRO A 54 24.07 -14.99 1.05
N ARG A 55 24.65 -16.16 0.77
CA ARG A 55 24.30 -17.45 1.39
C ARG A 55 22.87 -17.93 1.07
N GLY A 56 22.27 -17.43 -0.02
CA GLY A 56 20.96 -17.89 -0.49
C GLY A 56 19.76 -17.44 0.34
N ILE A 57 19.96 -16.50 1.27
CA ILE A 57 18.90 -16.03 2.19
C ILE A 57 17.90 -15.17 1.41
N PRO A 58 16.59 -15.54 1.36
CA PRO A 58 15.59 -14.71 0.70
C PRO A 58 15.34 -13.41 1.49
N PHE A 59 15.17 -12.31 0.76
CA PHE A 59 14.78 -11.03 1.31
C PHE A 59 13.81 -10.30 0.37
N ILE A 60 12.94 -9.50 0.96
CA ILE A 60 12.10 -8.55 0.24
C ILE A 60 12.57 -7.13 0.49
N VAL A 61 12.32 -6.26 -0.48
CA VAL A 61 12.46 -4.81 -0.30
C VAL A 61 11.15 -4.13 -0.59
N THR A 62 10.76 -3.25 0.30
CA THR A 62 9.49 -2.54 0.28
C THR A 62 9.64 -1.14 -0.32
N HIS A 63 8.50 -0.52 -0.66
CA HIS A 63 8.44 0.80 -1.29
C HIS A 63 9.06 1.94 -0.46
N ASP A 64 9.08 1.80 0.87
CA ASP A 64 9.67 2.72 1.84
C ASP A 64 11.16 2.41 2.11
N GLY A 65 11.77 1.51 1.33
CA GLY A 65 13.20 1.21 1.39
C GLY A 65 13.62 0.19 2.46
N ARG A 66 12.69 -0.38 3.23
CA ARG A 66 13.05 -1.43 4.21
C ARG A 66 13.43 -2.73 3.50
N THR A 67 14.37 -3.46 4.10
CA THR A 67 14.78 -4.80 3.64
C THR A 67 14.45 -5.80 4.74
N ILE A 68 13.56 -6.74 4.44
CA ILE A 68 13.09 -7.75 5.40
C ILE A 68 13.59 -9.12 4.95
N ARG A 69 14.33 -9.79 5.83
CA ARG A 69 14.90 -11.12 5.57
C ARG A 69 13.93 -12.21 6.01
N TYR A 70 14.08 -13.39 5.42
CA TYR A 70 13.24 -14.56 5.70
C TYR A 70 11.73 -14.28 5.54
N PRO A 71 11.29 -13.66 4.42
CA PRO A 71 9.87 -13.54 4.14
C PRO A 71 9.25 -14.93 3.87
N ASP A 72 7.95 -15.06 4.09
CA ASP A 72 7.20 -16.23 3.65
C ASP A 72 7.34 -16.40 2.12
N PRO A 73 7.65 -17.61 1.62
CA PRO A 73 7.78 -17.90 0.18
C PRO A 73 6.54 -17.52 -0.66
N ALA A 74 5.36 -17.42 -0.04
CA ALA A 74 4.12 -17.02 -0.70
C ALA A 74 4.09 -15.53 -1.08
N ILE A 75 4.94 -14.69 -0.48
CA ILE A 75 4.98 -13.24 -0.73
C ILE A 75 5.68 -12.96 -2.06
N LYS A 76 4.95 -12.29 -2.97
CA LYS A 76 5.43 -11.94 -4.32
C LYS A 76 5.59 -10.43 -4.50
N VAL A 77 6.21 -10.05 -5.61
CA VAL A 77 6.33 -8.65 -6.01
C VAL A 77 4.93 -8.06 -6.25
N HIS A 78 4.72 -6.82 -5.81
CA HIS A 78 3.44 -6.08 -5.81
C HIS A 78 2.42 -6.45 -4.75
N ASP A 79 2.67 -7.50 -3.95
CA ASP A 79 1.89 -7.77 -2.75
C ASP A 79 2.13 -6.67 -1.69
N THR A 80 1.20 -6.55 -0.76
CA THR A 80 1.33 -5.66 0.39
C THR A 80 1.51 -6.49 1.65
N ILE A 81 2.49 -6.14 2.48
CA ILE A 81 2.68 -6.72 3.81
C ILE A 81 2.15 -5.75 4.87
N GLN A 82 1.54 -6.30 5.92
CA GLN A 82 1.27 -5.58 7.16
C GLN A 82 2.48 -5.72 8.08
N LEU A 83 3.18 -4.62 8.30
CA LEU A 83 4.40 -4.56 9.10
C LEU A 83 4.09 -3.97 10.47
N GLU A 84 4.46 -4.68 11.54
CA GLU A 84 4.49 -4.11 12.88
C GLU A 84 5.68 -3.16 13.02
N ILE A 85 5.44 -1.92 13.44
CA ILE A 85 6.46 -0.86 13.42
C ILE A 85 7.54 -1.08 14.48
N THR A 86 7.17 -1.59 15.65
CA THR A 86 8.07 -1.80 16.80
C THR A 86 9.03 -2.96 16.55
N THR A 87 8.51 -4.11 16.11
CA THR A 87 9.30 -5.34 15.95
C THR A 87 9.86 -5.50 14.54
N THR A 88 9.35 -4.73 13.57
CA THR A 88 9.64 -4.89 12.13
C THR A 88 9.29 -6.31 11.63
N LYS A 89 8.33 -6.98 12.28
CA LYS A 89 7.83 -8.29 11.86
C LYS A 89 6.63 -8.15 10.93
N ILE A 90 6.51 -9.10 10.01
CA ILE A 90 5.36 -9.22 9.12
C ILE A 90 4.24 -9.90 9.91
N LEU A 91 3.09 -9.22 10.03
CA LEU A 91 1.91 -9.75 10.70
C LEU A 91 1.01 -10.52 9.74
N ASP A 92 0.74 -9.94 8.58
CA ASP A 92 -0.12 -10.50 7.55
C ASP A 92 0.40 -10.08 6.16
N ASN A 93 0.02 -10.82 5.13
CA ASN A 93 0.25 -10.48 3.73
C ASN A 93 -1.07 -10.37 2.96
N ILE A 94 -1.11 -9.44 2.03
CA ILE A 94 -2.24 -9.19 1.14
C ILE A 94 -1.73 -9.37 -0.29
N LYS A 95 -2.25 -10.40 -0.95
CA LYS A 95 -1.85 -10.74 -2.32
C LYS A 95 -2.39 -9.72 -3.32
N PHE A 96 -1.60 -9.45 -4.34
CA PHE A 96 -2.05 -8.75 -5.53
C PHE A 96 -2.88 -9.71 -6.39
N GLU A 97 -4.20 -9.65 -6.22
CA GLU A 97 -5.17 -10.45 -6.95
C GLU A 97 -6.43 -9.65 -7.26
N THR A 98 -7.18 -10.14 -8.24
CA THR A 98 -8.48 -9.60 -8.61
C THR A 98 -9.45 -9.69 -7.42
N GLY A 99 -10.24 -8.64 -7.20
CA GLY A 99 -11.20 -8.54 -6.11
C GLY A 99 -10.67 -7.84 -4.86
N ASN A 100 -9.35 -7.66 -4.73
CA ASN A 100 -8.77 -6.95 -3.59
C ASN A 100 -8.83 -5.42 -3.76
N LEU A 101 -8.96 -4.73 -2.63
CA LEU A 101 -9.05 -3.27 -2.57
C LEU A 101 -7.67 -2.65 -2.74
N CYS A 102 -7.58 -1.64 -3.59
CA CYS A 102 -6.33 -0.93 -3.88
C CYS A 102 -6.51 0.59 -3.83
N MET A 103 -5.43 1.29 -3.52
CA MET A 103 -5.27 2.74 -3.66
C MET A 103 -4.24 3.05 -4.73
N ILE A 104 -4.48 4.10 -5.50
CA ILE A 104 -3.53 4.57 -6.50
C ILE A 104 -2.52 5.53 -5.88
N THR A 105 -1.23 5.26 -6.09
CA THR A 105 -0.12 6.05 -5.55
C THR A 105 0.60 6.93 -6.56
N GLY A 106 0.19 6.93 -7.83
CA GLY A 106 0.73 7.83 -8.85
C GLY A 106 -0.15 8.03 -10.08
N GLY A 107 0.17 9.06 -10.88
CA GLY A 107 -0.54 9.41 -12.11
C GLY A 107 -1.83 10.21 -11.90
N ARG A 108 -2.63 10.37 -12.96
CA ARG A 108 -3.88 11.17 -12.96
C ARG A 108 -4.95 10.66 -11.99
N ASN A 109 -4.89 9.37 -11.65
CA ASN A 109 -5.85 8.69 -10.76
C ASN A 109 -5.36 8.62 -9.30
N LEU A 110 -4.33 9.37 -8.92
CA LEU A 110 -3.77 9.40 -7.56
C LEU A 110 -4.84 9.59 -6.48
N GLY A 111 -4.74 8.80 -5.41
CA GLY A 111 -5.62 8.83 -4.24
C GLY A 111 -6.99 8.20 -4.45
N ARG A 112 -7.31 7.73 -5.66
CA ARG A 112 -8.52 6.94 -5.90
C ARG A 112 -8.40 5.55 -5.28
N VAL A 113 -9.52 5.01 -4.80
CA VAL A 113 -9.61 3.69 -4.16
C VAL A 113 -10.71 2.87 -4.80
N GLY A 114 -10.34 1.68 -5.26
CA GLY A 114 -11.27 0.74 -5.89
C GLY A 114 -10.79 -0.69 -5.84
N THR A 115 -11.61 -1.61 -6.32
CA THR A 115 -11.28 -3.03 -6.41
C THR A 115 -10.58 -3.34 -7.73
N VAL A 116 -9.57 -4.20 -7.68
CA VAL A 116 -8.88 -4.68 -8.89
C VAL A 116 -9.84 -5.59 -9.65
N VAL A 117 -10.14 -5.27 -10.91
CA VAL A 117 -11.05 -6.06 -11.77
C VAL A 117 -10.28 -6.95 -12.74
N ASN A 118 -9.26 -6.39 -13.40
CA ASN A 118 -8.47 -7.15 -14.35
C ASN A 118 -7.04 -6.60 -14.43
N ARG A 119 -6.10 -7.50 -14.73
CA ARG A 119 -4.71 -7.17 -15.04
C ARG A 119 -4.44 -7.58 -16.48
N GLU A 120 -4.24 -6.60 -17.33
CA GLU A 120 -3.80 -6.81 -18.70
C GLU A 120 -2.27 -6.83 -18.75
N ARG A 121 -1.72 -7.93 -19.23
CA ARG A 121 -0.27 -8.09 -19.39
C ARG A 121 0.11 -7.76 -20.82
N HIS A 122 1.06 -6.86 -20.98
CA HIS A 122 1.60 -6.49 -22.28
C HIS A 122 3.08 -6.87 -22.34
N PRO A 123 3.43 -7.99 -22.99
CA PRO A 123 4.84 -8.38 -23.17
C PRO A 123 5.63 -7.24 -23.81
N GLY A 124 6.73 -6.82 -23.16
CA GLY A 124 7.57 -5.72 -23.65
C GLY A 124 7.07 -4.31 -23.33
N SER A 125 5.93 -4.16 -22.64
CA SER A 125 5.38 -2.86 -22.22
C SER A 125 4.93 -2.90 -20.75
N PHE A 126 4.27 -1.83 -20.31
CA PHE A 126 3.75 -1.73 -18.94
C PHE A 126 2.45 -2.51 -18.81
N ASP A 127 2.37 -3.38 -17.80
CA ASP A 127 1.11 -3.99 -17.38
C ASP A 127 0.10 -2.93 -16.92
N ILE A 128 -1.13 -3.06 -17.42
CA ILE A 128 -2.25 -2.18 -17.12
C ILE A 128 -3.21 -2.91 -16.18
N VAL A 129 -3.71 -2.19 -15.18
CA VAL A 129 -4.66 -2.71 -14.19
C VAL A 129 -5.94 -1.89 -14.28
N HIS A 130 -7.05 -2.59 -14.51
CA HIS A 130 -8.40 -2.03 -14.49
C HIS A 130 -8.96 -2.11 -13.07
N ILE A 131 -9.45 -0.98 -12.60
CA ILE A 131 -9.94 -0.80 -11.24
C ILE A 131 -11.35 -0.23 -11.32
N LYS A 132 -12.20 -0.67 -10.38
CA LYS A 132 -13.59 -0.23 -10.25
C LYS A 132 -13.78 0.39 -8.87
N ASP A 133 -14.23 1.65 -8.84
CA ASP A 133 -14.60 2.31 -7.59
C ASP A 133 -15.97 1.82 -7.10
N THR A 134 -16.35 2.20 -5.88
CA THR A 134 -17.66 1.84 -5.30
C THR A 134 -18.85 2.46 -6.02
N ASN A 135 -18.65 3.51 -6.81
CA ASN A 135 -19.67 4.15 -7.65
C ASN A 135 -19.74 3.54 -9.07
N ASP A 136 -19.22 2.32 -9.24
CA ASP A 136 -19.13 1.60 -10.51
C ASP A 136 -18.30 2.28 -11.62
N HIS A 137 -17.67 3.41 -11.34
CA HIS A 137 -16.73 4.05 -12.25
C HIS A 137 -15.48 3.20 -12.42
N THR A 138 -15.14 2.90 -13.67
CA THR A 138 -13.92 2.15 -14.02
C THR A 138 -12.84 3.09 -14.52
N PHE A 139 -11.59 2.76 -14.20
CA PHE A 139 -10.41 3.44 -14.71
C PHE A 139 -9.22 2.49 -14.75
N ALA A 140 -8.18 2.88 -15.47
CA ALA A 140 -6.97 2.09 -15.61
C ALA A 140 -5.75 2.84 -15.07
N THR A 141 -4.77 2.08 -14.59
CA THR A 141 -3.45 2.61 -14.24
C THR A 141 -2.36 1.57 -14.53
N ARG A 142 -1.10 1.99 -14.51
CA ARG A 142 0.03 1.08 -14.60
C ARG A 142 0.19 0.29 -13.30
N LEU A 143 0.59 -0.99 -13.39
CA LEU A 143 0.78 -1.90 -12.24
C LEU A 143 1.63 -1.31 -11.10
N HIS A 144 2.65 -0.49 -11.44
CA HIS A 144 3.52 0.12 -10.44
C HIS A 144 2.78 1.08 -9.49
N ASN A 145 1.74 1.77 -9.98
CA ASN A 145 0.96 2.76 -9.23
C ASN A 145 -0.13 2.13 -8.35
N VAL A 146 -0.38 0.83 -8.45
CA VAL A 146 -1.41 0.16 -7.67
C VAL A 146 -0.85 -0.27 -6.32
N PHE A 147 -1.46 0.14 -5.22
CA PHE A 147 -1.08 -0.29 -3.87
C PHE A 147 -2.26 -1.04 -3.24
N ILE A 148 -2.08 -2.31 -2.91
CA ILE A 148 -3.15 -3.11 -2.31
C ILE A 148 -3.29 -2.72 -0.83
N ILE A 149 -4.50 -2.38 -0.42
CA ILE A 149 -4.80 -1.88 0.93
C ILE A 149 -5.74 -2.80 1.72
N GLY A 150 -6.30 -3.84 1.11
CA GLY A 150 -7.24 -4.72 1.79
C GLY A 150 -7.56 -6.01 1.04
N LYS A 151 -8.12 -6.98 1.77
CA LYS A 151 -8.63 -8.25 1.24
C LYS A 151 -10.13 -8.09 0.94
N GLY A 152 -10.55 -8.39 -0.29
CA GLY A 152 -11.89 -8.11 -0.76
C GLY A 152 -12.24 -6.63 -0.65
N THR A 153 -13.39 -6.31 -0.05
CA THR A 153 -13.87 -4.94 0.17
C THR A 153 -13.42 -4.33 1.50
N LYS A 154 -12.78 -5.11 2.40
CA LYS A 154 -12.39 -4.64 3.73
C LYS A 154 -10.98 -4.03 3.69
N PRO A 155 -10.84 -2.71 3.89
CA PRO A 155 -9.52 -2.10 3.99
C PRO A 155 -8.83 -2.48 5.30
N TYR A 156 -7.52 -2.66 5.25
CA TYR A 156 -6.66 -2.82 6.43
C TYR A 156 -6.23 -1.47 7.00
N VAL A 157 -6.59 -0.37 6.35
CA VAL A 157 -6.26 0.99 6.80
C VAL A 157 -7.51 1.86 6.75
N SER A 158 -7.64 2.75 7.72
CA SER A 158 -8.64 3.80 7.69
C SER A 158 -8.36 4.77 6.53
N LEU A 159 -9.44 5.18 5.85
CA LEU A 159 -9.38 6.03 4.67
C LEU A 159 -9.82 7.46 5.01
N PRO A 160 -9.23 8.47 4.35
CA PRO A 160 -9.63 9.86 4.52
C PRO A 160 -11.05 10.12 4.01
N LYS A 161 -11.57 11.33 4.29
CA LYS A 161 -12.90 11.76 3.84
C LYS A 161 -13.08 11.52 2.34
N GLY A 162 -14.23 10.94 1.97
CA GLY A 162 -14.56 10.58 0.59
C GLY A 162 -14.12 9.16 0.18
N LYS A 163 -13.44 8.40 1.06
CA LYS A 163 -13.10 6.98 0.85
C LYS A 163 -12.39 6.68 -0.49
N GLY A 164 -11.70 7.67 -1.06
CA GLY A 164 -11.02 7.54 -2.35
C GLY A 164 -11.92 7.59 -3.58
N ILE A 165 -13.17 8.06 -3.45
CA ILE A 165 -14.09 8.27 -4.58
C ILE A 165 -13.87 9.68 -5.15
N LYS A 166 -13.63 9.76 -6.46
CA LYS A 166 -13.45 11.02 -7.19
C LYS A 166 -14.70 11.38 -7.98
#